data_AF-A0A537C071-F1
#
_entry.id   AF-A0A537C071-F1
#
_cell.length_a   1.000
_cell.length_b   1.000
_cell.length_c   1.000
_cell.angle_alpha   90.00
_cell.angle_beta   90.00
_cell.angle_gamma   90.00
#
_symmetry.space_group_name_H-M   'P 1'
#
loop_
_entity.id
_entity.type
_entity.pdbx_description
1 polymer ?
#
loop_
_entity_poly.entity_id
_entity_poly.type
_entity_poly.pdbx_seq_one_letter_code
_entity_poly.pdbx_strand_id
1 'polypeptide(L)'
;MSQYKIWFQGATDRVQHAPYINRVEPHLRAILDPGFTGTFNTTTPPATTTHAVTEFRIARNFIRNALEAGRQGYDAIAITHFQDAGLAEAKSVVDIPVLGLGETTLLHACTLGRKLGLVTINPAFIPWHEDQVTRYGLQQRVIGVRALDAKVSDFMEAFSSEEGYRRLYPKWERECRMLLDAGADVIVPAGGLPMMLYAAQPGANMDGAPIVNGITLIAKAAEMAIKLRKLSGTGVSRRSNFAKPPETSLREFLEHG
;
A
#
# COMPACT_ATOMS: atom_id res chain seq x y z
N MET A 1 -4.34 23.07 19.10
CA MET A 1 -3.49 21.84 19.09
C MET A 1 -2.94 21.71 17.68
N SER A 2 -1.63 21.54 17.50
CA SER A 2 -1.05 21.34 16.17
C SER A 2 -1.56 20.03 15.58
N GLN A 3 -2.12 20.09 14.38
CA GLN A 3 -2.70 18.94 13.68
C GLN A 3 -1.64 18.35 12.76
N TYR A 4 -1.26 17.08 13.00
CA TYR A 4 -0.32 16.36 12.15
C TYR A 4 -0.99 15.95 10.85
N LYS A 5 -0.33 16.19 9.71
CA LYS A 5 -0.88 15.93 8.38
C LYS A 5 -0.20 14.72 7.73
N ILE A 6 -1.00 13.76 7.28
CA ILE A 6 -0.53 12.56 6.56
C ILE A 6 -0.96 12.66 5.09
N TRP A 7 0.01 12.53 4.19
CA TRP A 7 -0.22 12.42 2.75
C TRP A 7 -0.44 10.94 2.40
N PHE A 8 -1.66 10.53 2.13
CA PHE A 8 -1.93 9.21 1.58
C PHE A 8 -1.81 9.26 0.07
N GLN A 9 -0.85 8.55 -0.50
CA GLN A 9 -0.63 8.54 -1.95
C GLN A 9 -1.21 7.26 -2.58
N GLY A 10 -2.18 7.40 -3.47
CA GLY A 10 -2.74 6.29 -4.26
C GLY A 10 -2.16 6.21 -5.68
N ALA A 11 -2.12 5.01 -6.25
CA ALA A 11 -1.91 4.79 -7.69
C ALA A 11 -3.18 5.05 -8.52
N THR A 12 -4.30 5.34 -7.85
CA THR A 12 -5.63 5.46 -8.45
C THR A 12 -5.90 6.86 -8.98
N ASP A 13 -6.63 6.94 -10.08
CA ASP A 13 -7.20 8.17 -10.63
C ASP A 13 -8.55 8.55 -9.99
N ARG A 14 -8.77 9.86 -9.78
CA ARG A 14 -9.95 10.41 -9.09
C ARG A 14 -11.27 10.05 -9.75
N VAL A 15 -11.33 10.03 -11.08
CA VAL A 15 -12.56 9.82 -11.84
C VAL A 15 -12.75 8.33 -12.10
N GLN A 16 -11.73 7.67 -12.65
CA GLN A 16 -11.86 6.26 -13.05
C GLN A 16 -12.02 5.30 -11.87
N HIS A 17 -11.50 5.67 -10.69
CA HIS A 17 -11.55 4.82 -9.50
C HIS A 17 -12.41 5.41 -8.39
N ALA A 18 -13.38 6.28 -8.75
CA ALA A 18 -14.28 6.91 -7.80
C ALA A 18 -14.99 5.91 -6.84
N PRO A 19 -15.47 4.72 -7.28
CA PRO A 19 -16.07 3.75 -6.36
C PRO A 19 -15.16 3.33 -5.20
N TYR A 20 -13.88 3.09 -5.47
CA TYR A 20 -12.89 2.78 -4.43
C TYR A 20 -12.55 4.00 -3.56
N ILE A 21 -12.36 5.16 -4.19
CA ILE A 21 -11.99 6.38 -3.49
C ILE A 21 -13.08 6.80 -2.48
N ASN A 22 -14.35 6.65 -2.88
CA ASN A 22 -15.52 6.88 -2.02
C ASN A 22 -15.60 5.92 -0.82
N ARG A 23 -14.81 4.84 -0.80
CA ARG A 23 -14.66 3.94 0.36
C ARG A 23 -13.42 4.26 1.18
N VAL A 24 -12.27 4.44 0.52
CA VAL A 24 -10.98 4.60 1.21
C VAL A 24 -10.87 5.93 1.95
N GLU A 25 -11.41 7.03 1.40
CA GLU A 25 -11.32 8.34 2.05
C GLU A 25 -12.12 8.43 3.35
N PRO A 26 -13.41 8.02 3.39
CA PRO A 26 -14.14 7.95 4.65
C PRO A 26 -13.51 6.98 5.64
N HIS A 27 -13.00 5.83 5.17
CA HIS A 27 -12.31 4.86 6.00
C HIS A 27 -11.09 5.47 6.69
N LEU A 28 -10.18 6.07 5.93
CA LEU A 28 -9.00 6.74 6.47
C LEU A 28 -9.37 7.84 7.47
N ARG A 29 -10.39 8.65 7.16
CA ARG A 29 -10.85 9.70 8.07
C ARG A 29 -11.39 9.14 9.40
N ALA A 30 -12.11 8.03 9.34
CA ALA A 30 -12.73 7.42 10.52
C ALA A 30 -11.72 6.77 11.46
N ILE A 31 -10.58 6.30 10.95
CA ILE A 31 -9.59 5.55 11.74
C ILE A 31 -8.48 6.41 12.32
N LEU A 32 -8.26 7.65 11.86
CA LEU A 32 -7.17 8.49 12.39
C LEU A 32 -7.44 8.94 13.83
N ASP A 33 -6.39 8.95 14.65
CA ASP A 33 -6.42 9.44 16.03
C ASP A 33 -6.74 10.95 16.06
N PRO A 34 -7.34 11.45 17.16
CA PRO A 34 -7.44 12.89 17.40
C PRO A 34 -6.09 13.59 17.25
N GLY A 35 -6.08 14.72 16.53
CA GLY A 35 -4.87 15.48 16.23
C GLY A 35 -4.16 15.07 14.94
N PHE A 36 -4.65 14.06 14.22
CA PHE A 36 -4.18 13.71 12.88
C PHE A 36 -5.21 14.05 11.81
N THR A 37 -4.75 14.46 10.63
CA THR A 37 -5.54 14.55 9.41
C THR A 37 -4.86 13.81 8.27
N GLY A 38 -5.69 13.29 7.38
CA GLY A 38 -5.24 12.60 6.18
C GLY A 38 -5.81 13.25 4.93
N THR A 39 -4.96 13.41 3.91
CA THR A 39 -5.39 13.76 2.56
C THR A 39 -5.06 12.59 1.64
N PHE A 40 -6.07 12.05 0.95
CA PHE A 40 -5.86 11.02 -0.07
C PHE A 40 -5.64 11.68 -1.43
N ASN A 41 -4.45 11.43 -1.99
CA ASN A 41 -3.99 12.02 -3.24
C ASN A 41 -3.98 10.96 -4.34
N THR A 42 -4.54 11.32 -5.49
CA THR A 42 -4.66 10.45 -6.66
C THR A 42 -3.51 10.65 -7.63
N THR A 43 -3.38 9.74 -8.59
CA THR A 43 -2.42 9.83 -9.69
C THR A 43 -3.15 9.97 -11.03
N THR A 44 -2.68 10.88 -11.88
CA THR A 44 -3.17 11.09 -13.25
C THR A 44 -1.96 11.16 -14.19
N PRO A 45 -1.99 10.52 -15.38
CA PRO A 45 -3.08 9.71 -15.92
C PRO A 45 -3.24 8.36 -15.20
N PRO A 46 -4.46 7.77 -15.25
CA PRO A 46 -4.75 6.48 -14.64
C PRO A 46 -3.83 5.36 -15.15
N ALA A 47 -3.67 4.33 -14.33
CA ALA A 47 -3.12 3.06 -14.78
C ALA A 47 -4.18 2.31 -15.59
N THR A 48 -4.01 2.25 -16.92
CA THR A 48 -4.95 1.58 -17.82
C THR A 48 -4.56 0.15 -18.16
N THR A 49 -3.31 -0.23 -17.87
CA THR A 49 -2.76 -1.56 -18.14
C THR A 49 -1.94 -2.07 -16.96
N THR A 50 -1.96 -3.39 -16.75
CA THR A 50 -1.07 -4.06 -15.81
C THR A 50 0.23 -4.43 -16.52
N HIS A 51 1.30 -3.66 -16.28
CA HIS A 51 2.60 -3.88 -16.91
C HIS A 51 3.73 -3.21 -16.11
N ALA A 52 4.95 -3.73 -16.19
CA ALA A 52 6.12 -3.18 -15.48
C ALA A 52 6.40 -1.71 -15.83
N VAL A 53 6.20 -1.31 -17.09
CA VAL A 53 6.35 0.11 -17.51
C VAL A 53 5.29 1.01 -16.86
N THR A 54 4.07 0.50 -16.66
CA THR A 54 3.02 1.24 -15.94
C THR A 54 3.41 1.42 -14.46
N GLU A 55 3.92 0.36 -13.83
CA GLU A 55 4.44 0.42 -12.45
C GLU A 55 5.61 1.41 -12.32
N PHE A 56 6.53 1.43 -13.28
CA PHE A 56 7.65 2.39 -13.27
C PHE A 56 7.17 3.86 -13.38
N ARG A 57 6.17 4.12 -14.23
CA ARG A 57 5.55 5.45 -14.31
C ARG A 57 4.88 5.86 -12.98
N ILE A 58 4.19 4.92 -12.33
CA ILE A 58 3.56 5.13 -11.02
C ILE A 58 4.64 5.43 -9.96
N ALA A 59 5.71 4.65 -9.93
CA ALA A 59 6.86 4.87 -9.04
C ALA A 59 7.43 6.28 -9.19
N ARG A 60 7.63 6.73 -10.43
CA ARG A 60 8.09 8.10 -10.71
C ARG A 60 7.16 9.15 -10.09
N ASN A 61 5.85 8.98 -10.25
CA ASN A 61 4.87 9.91 -9.69
C ASN A 61 4.92 9.92 -8.15
N PHE A 62 5.14 8.77 -7.50
CA PHE A 62 5.25 8.71 -6.05
C PHE A 62 6.47 9.46 -5.51
N ILE A 63 7.62 9.37 -6.19
CA ILE A 63 8.83 10.09 -5.80
C ILE A 63 8.59 11.61 -5.91
N ARG A 64 7.96 12.07 -7.00
CA ARG A 64 7.59 13.48 -7.18
C ARG A 64 6.59 13.96 -6.11
N ASN A 65 5.60 13.13 -5.80
CA ASN A 65 4.59 13.49 -4.81
C ASN A 65 5.14 13.45 -3.37
N ALA A 66 6.17 12.65 -3.09
CA ALA A 66 6.88 12.71 -1.82
C ALA A 66 7.55 14.08 -1.62
N LEU A 67 8.26 14.58 -2.63
CA LEU A 67 8.86 15.93 -2.63
C LEU A 67 7.79 17.00 -2.40
N GLU A 68 6.67 16.90 -3.12
CA GLU A 68 5.56 17.84 -2.99
C GLU A 68 4.92 17.82 -1.60
N ALA A 69 4.70 16.64 -1.03
CA ALA A 69 4.22 16.48 0.34
C ALA A 69 5.17 17.14 1.35
N GLY A 70 6.48 16.95 1.18
CA GLY A 70 7.49 17.62 1.98
C GLY A 70 7.42 19.15 1.86
N ARG A 71 7.29 19.67 0.64
CA ARG A 71 7.18 21.12 0.36
C ARG A 71 5.91 21.74 0.95
N GLN A 72 4.80 21.01 0.95
CA GLN A 72 3.53 21.42 1.57
C GLN A 72 3.51 21.24 3.11
N GLY A 73 4.62 20.79 3.70
CA GLY A 73 4.77 20.61 5.14
C GLY A 73 3.86 19.53 5.71
N TYR A 74 3.69 18.41 5.00
CA TYR A 74 3.10 17.19 5.59
C TYR A 74 4.09 16.55 6.58
N ASP A 75 3.57 15.84 7.57
CA ASP A 75 4.39 15.22 8.61
C ASP A 75 4.85 13.81 8.25
N ALA A 76 4.12 13.13 7.34
CA ALA A 76 4.50 11.85 6.74
C ALA A 76 3.79 11.65 5.39
N ILE A 77 4.32 10.73 4.59
CA ILE A 77 3.67 10.19 3.39
C ILE A 77 3.50 8.66 3.52
N ALA A 78 2.29 8.19 3.24
CA ALA A 78 1.90 6.79 3.24
C ALA A 78 1.48 6.39 1.82
N ILE A 79 2.32 5.62 1.13
CA ILE A 79 2.07 5.15 -0.24
C ILE A 79 1.17 3.92 -0.15
N THR A 80 -0.09 4.08 -0.58
CA THR A 80 -1.16 3.07 -0.51
C THR A 80 -1.17 2.10 -1.70
N HIS A 81 0.00 1.87 -2.30
CA HIS A 81 0.22 0.95 -3.42
C HIS A 81 1.12 -0.19 -2.96
N PHE A 82 0.66 -1.43 -3.05
CA PHE A 82 1.25 -2.56 -2.32
C PHE A 82 2.63 -2.96 -2.84
N GLN A 83 2.87 -2.81 -4.14
CA GLN A 83 4.09 -3.18 -4.86
C GLN A 83 5.34 -2.44 -4.35
N ASP A 84 5.17 -1.35 -3.61
CA ASP A 84 6.23 -0.47 -3.11
C ASP A 84 7.18 0.02 -4.22
N ALA A 85 6.62 0.26 -5.41
CA ALA A 85 7.35 0.78 -6.56
C ALA A 85 7.83 2.21 -6.25
N GLY A 86 9.14 2.46 -6.37
CA GLY A 86 9.74 3.78 -6.07
C GLY A 86 9.84 4.12 -4.58
N LEU A 87 9.58 3.18 -3.66
CA LEU A 87 9.55 3.46 -2.22
C LEU A 87 10.93 3.88 -1.68
N ALA A 88 12.00 3.21 -2.11
CA ALA A 88 13.35 3.51 -1.65
C ALA A 88 13.79 4.91 -2.08
N GLU A 89 13.47 5.26 -3.33
CA GLU A 89 13.72 6.55 -3.93
C GLU A 89 12.86 7.64 -3.28
N ALA A 90 11.59 7.36 -2.99
CA ALA A 90 10.73 8.29 -2.25
C ALA A 90 11.28 8.56 -0.84
N LYS A 91 11.77 7.53 -0.13
CA LYS A 91 12.48 7.66 1.16
C LYS A 91 13.74 8.52 1.03
N SER A 92 14.47 8.41 -0.08
CA SER A 92 15.74 9.13 -0.27
C SER A 92 15.54 10.62 -0.52
N VAL A 93 14.42 11.07 -1.10
CA VAL A 93 14.24 12.47 -1.51
C VAL A 93 13.68 13.39 -0.42
N VAL A 94 13.00 12.89 0.62
CA VAL A 94 12.37 13.71 1.68
C VAL A 94 12.73 13.28 3.10
N ASP A 95 12.66 14.20 4.07
CA ASP A 95 13.02 13.95 5.49
C ASP A 95 11.85 13.53 6.38
N ILE A 96 10.63 13.62 5.87
CA ILE A 96 9.44 13.10 6.53
C ILE A 96 9.42 11.57 6.40
N PRO A 97 8.82 10.83 7.35
CA PRO A 97 8.61 9.40 7.20
C PRO A 97 7.86 9.08 5.90
N VAL A 98 8.36 8.08 5.17
CA VAL A 98 7.75 7.53 3.95
C VAL A 98 7.48 6.05 4.19
N LEU A 99 6.20 5.67 4.18
CA LEU A 99 5.76 4.30 4.42
C LEU A 99 5.23 3.70 3.12
N GLY A 100 5.59 2.45 2.85
CA GLY A 100 5.02 1.64 1.76
C GLY A 100 3.97 0.68 2.29
N LEU A 101 2.90 0.46 1.52
CA LEU A 101 1.82 -0.43 1.91
C LEU A 101 2.28 -1.88 2.01
N GLY A 102 3.10 -2.36 1.08
CA GLY A 102 3.61 -3.73 1.11
C GLY A 102 4.54 -3.95 2.28
N GLU A 103 5.59 -3.13 2.40
CA GLU A 103 6.60 -3.17 3.46
C GLU A 103 5.94 -3.15 4.84
N THR A 104 5.07 -2.18 5.09
CA THR A 104 4.38 -2.03 6.38
C THR A 104 3.50 -3.24 6.67
N THR A 105 2.74 -3.70 5.67
CA THR A 105 1.80 -4.82 5.84
C THR A 105 2.51 -6.14 6.09
N LEU A 106 3.53 -6.45 5.30
CA LEU A 106 4.24 -7.73 5.39
C LEU A 106 5.02 -7.86 6.71
N LEU A 107 5.67 -6.77 7.15
CA LEU A 107 6.39 -6.77 8.42
C LEU A 107 5.44 -6.88 9.62
N HIS A 108 4.31 -6.17 9.59
CA HIS A 108 3.31 -6.30 10.65
C HIS A 108 2.61 -7.65 10.66
N ALA A 109 2.28 -8.21 9.49
CA ALA A 109 1.63 -9.52 9.40
C ALA A 109 2.43 -10.63 10.08
N CYS A 110 3.78 -10.50 10.13
CA CYS A 110 4.66 -11.41 10.85
C CYS A 110 4.48 -11.41 12.38
N THR A 111 3.81 -10.41 12.95
CA THR A 111 3.47 -10.38 14.39
C THR A 111 2.15 -11.07 14.69
N LEU A 112 1.31 -11.29 13.67
CA LEU A 112 -0.02 -11.90 13.79
C LEU A 112 0.03 -13.43 13.64
N GLY A 113 0.97 -13.94 12.84
CA GLY A 113 1.11 -15.37 12.60
C GLY A 113 2.46 -15.74 12.01
N ARG A 114 2.72 -17.05 11.94
CA ARG A 114 4.00 -17.61 11.50
C ARG A 114 4.11 -17.59 9.98
N LYS A 115 3.03 -17.83 9.26
CA LYS A 115 3.00 -18.14 7.83
C LYS A 115 1.97 -17.31 7.08
N LEU A 116 2.44 -16.48 6.15
CA LEU A 116 1.62 -15.54 5.40
C LEU A 116 1.25 -16.13 4.04
N GLY A 117 0.02 -15.89 3.59
CA GLY A 117 -0.43 -16.12 2.22
C GLY A 117 -0.83 -14.81 1.55
N LEU A 118 -0.26 -14.51 0.38
CA LEU A 118 -0.55 -13.28 -0.35
C LEU A 118 -1.55 -13.56 -1.48
N VAL A 119 -2.57 -12.72 -1.61
CA VAL A 119 -3.55 -12.79 -2.71
C VAL A 119 -3.60 -11.46 -3.46
N THR A 120 -3.14 -11.46 -4.71
CA THR A 120 -3.09 -10.29 -5.60
C THR A 120 -4.24 -10.26 -6.62
N ILE A 121 -4.44 -9.12 -7.26
CA ILE A 121 -5.51 -8.91 -8.25
C ILE A 121 -5.24 -9.70 -9.54
N ASN A 122 -4.04 -9.57 -10.09
CA ASN A 122 -3.69 -10.05 -11.42
C ASN A 122 -2.43 -10.93 -11.38
N PRO A 123 -2.38 -12.05 -12.13
CA PRO A 123 -1.23 -12.95 -12.17
C PRO A 123 0.09 -12.27 -12.56
N ALA A 124 0.06 -11.19 -13.35
CA ALA A 124 1.25 -10.43 -13.73
C ALA A 124 1.99 -9.81 -12.52
N PHE A 125 1.33 -9.68 -11.36
CA PHE A 125 1.96 -9.20 -10.13
C PHE A 125 2.54 -10.31 -9.25
N ILE A 126 2.34 -11.59 -9.59
CA ILE A 126 2.90 -12.70 -8.79
C ILE A 126 4.44 -12.58 -8.69
N PRO A 127 5.20 -12.46 -9.80
CA PRO A 127 6.66 -12.34 -9.72
C PRO A 127 7.10 -11.09 -8.96
N TRP A 128 6.36 -9.99 -9.10
CA TRP A 128 6.66 -8.75 -8.37
C TRP A 128 6.57 -8.93 -6.86
N HIS A 129 5.52 -9.62 -6.40
CA HIS A 129 5.35 -9.88 -4.97
C HIS A 129 6.35 -10.91 -4.46
N GLU A 130 6.76 -11.90 -5.27
CA GLU A 130 7.85 -12.82 -4.94
C GLU A 130 9.19 -12.09 -4.77
N ASP A 131 9.49 -11.14 -5.66
CA ASP A 131 10.65 -10.26 -5.54
C ASP A 131 10.56 -9.36 -4.31
N GLN A 132 9.37 -8.82 -4.01
CA GLN A 132 9.13 -8.04 -2.80
C GLN A 132 9.35 -8.86 -1.52
N VAL A 133 8.89 -10.11 -1.49
CA VAL A 133 9.11 -11.05 -0.39
C VAL A 133 10.60 -11.31 -0.20
N THR A 134 11.33 -11.51 -1.30
CA THR A 134 12.79 -11.69 -1.28
C THR A 134 13.50 -10.44 -0.76
N ARG A 135 13.12 -9.26 -1.26
CA ARG A 135 13.65 -7.95 -0.85
C ARG A 135 13.50 -7.69 0.65
N TYR A 136 12.43 -8.18 1.27
CA TYR A 136 12.19 -8.04 2.71
C TYR A 136 12.67 -9.22 3.56
N GLY A 137 13.31 -10.23 2.97
CA GLY A 137 13.82 -11.39 3.70
C GLY A 137 12.71 -12.29 4.27
N LEU A 138 11.54 -12.32 3.63
CA LEU A 138 10.35 -12.99 4.13
C LEU A 138 10.05 -14.33 3.44
N GLN A 139 10.99 -14.89 2.68
CA GLN A 139 10.80 -16.16 1.95
C GLN A 139 10.43 -17.32 2.88
N GLN A 140 10.92 -17.31 4.12
CA GLN A 140 10.57 -18.32 5.13
C GLN A 140 9.23 -18.06 5.83
N ARG A 141 8.65 -16.87 5.63
CA ARG A 141 7.38 -16.44 6.24
C ARG A 141 6.23 -16.50 5.25
N VAL A 142 6.45 -16.20 3.96
CA VAL A 142 5.41 -16.26 2.93
C VAL A 142 5.38 -17.65 2.29
N ILE A 143 4.23 -18.33 2.38
CA ILE A 143 4.05 -19.67 1.80
C ILE A 143 3.82 -19.61 0.30
N GLY A 144 3.13 -18.57 -0.16
CA GLY A 144 2.88 -18.39 -1.58
C GLY A 144 2.18 -17.09 -1.89
N VAL A 145 2.26 -16.74 -3.17
CA VAL A 145 1.51 -15.64 -3.78
C VAL A 145 0.53 -16.25 -4.78
N ARG A 146 -0.74 -15.89 -4.66
CA ARG A 146 -1.81 -16.32 -5.57
C ARG A 146 -2.51 -15.10 -6.15
N ALA A 147 -3.22 -15.27 -7.26
CA ALA A 147 -3.92 -14.18 -7.92
C ALA A 147 -5.38 -14.54 -8.21
N LEU A 148 -6.26 -13.55 -8.10
CA LEU A 148 -7.68 -13.73 -8.42
C LEU A 148 -7.96 -13.94 -9.91
N ASP A 149 -7.01 -13.57 -10.77
CA ASP A 149 -7.22 -13.41 -12.20
C ASP A 149 -8.39 -12.45 -12.48
N ALA A 150 -8.20 -11.22 -12.02
CA ALA A 150 -9.14 -10.11 -12.12
C ALA A 150 -8.46 -8.85 -12.66
N LYS A 151 -9.30 -7.89 -13.05
CA LYS A 151 -8.93 -6.55 -13.50
C LYS A 151 -9.37 -5.52 -12.46
N VAL A 152 -8.80 -4.32 -12.54
CA VAL A 152 -9.21 -3.18 -11.70
C VAL A 152 -10.69 -2.82 -11.90
N SER A 153 -11.22 -2.98 -13.11
CA SER A 153 -12.64 -2.78 -13.42
C SER A 153 -13.56 -3.71 -12.61
N ASP A 154 -13.15 -4.95 -12.39
CA ASP A 154 -13.95 -5.93 -11.63
C ASP A 154 -14.09 -5.47 -10.17
N PHE A 155 -13.04 -4.88 -9.60
CA PHE A 155 -13.08 -4.26 -8.28
C PHE A 155 -13.97 -3.01 -8.27
N MET A 156 -13.92 -2.16 -9.30
CA MET A 156 -14.80 -0.99 -9.37
C MET A 156 -16.26 -1.40 -9.35
N GLU A 157 -16.62 -2.43 -10.12
CA GLU A 157 -17.97 -2.98 -10.13
C GLU A 157 -18.38 -3.60 -8.79
N ALA A 158 -17.45 -4.30 -8.12
CA ALA A 158 -17.67 -4.87 -6.80
C ALA A 158 -17.85 -3.81 -5.69
N PHE A 159 -17.22 -2.64 -5.81
CA PHE A 159 -17.47 -1.52 -4.90
C PHE A 159 -18.83 -0.85 -5.13
N SER A 160 -19.34 -0.93 -6.37
CA SER A 160 -20.56 -0.28 -6.82
C SER A 160 -21.82 -1.12 -6.71
N SER A 161 -21.71 -2.46 -6.63
CA SER A 161 -22.87 -3.36 -6.65
C SER A 161 -22.64 -4.65 -5.87
N GLU A 162 -23.71 -5.18 -5.28
CA GLU A 162 -23.66 -6.47 -4.58
C GLU A 162 -23.41 -7.63 -5.56
N GLU A 163 -23.94 -7.52 -6.78
CA GLU A 163 -23.71 -8.47 -7.87
C GLU A 163 -22.24 -8.51 -8.29
N GLY A 164 -21.58 -7.35 -8.40
CA GLY A 164 -20.14 -7.26 -8.66
C GLY A 164 -19.32 -7.95 -7.57
N TYR A 165 -19.67 -7.71 -6.31
CA TYR A 165 -19.03 -8.38 -5.18
C TYR A 165 -19.23 -9.90 -5.24
N ARG A 166 -20.47 -10.37 -5.45
CA ARG A 166 -20.81 -11.80 -5.56
C ARG A 166 -20.08 -12.50 -6.72
N ARG A 167 -19.75 -11.80 -7.80
CA ARG A 167 -18.94 -12.37 -8.89
C ARG A 167 -17.46 -12.54 -8.53
N LEU A 168 -16.91 -11.61 -7.75
CA LEU A 168 -15.48 -11.61 -7.42
C LEU A 168 -15.16 -12.46 -6.18
N TYR A 169 -16.07 -12.53 -5.21
CA TYR A 169 -15.85 -13.22 -3.93
C TYR A 169 -15.49 -14.72 -4.07
N PRO A 170 -16.12 -15.53 -4.94
CA PRO A 170 -15.74 -16.94 -5.08
C PRO A 170 -14.28 -17.14 -5.53
N LYS A 171 -13.75 -16.22 -6.35
CA LYS A 171 -12.33 -16.22 -6.73
C LYS A 171 -11.46 -15.93 -5.51
N TRP A 172 -11.82 -14.91 -4.73
CA TRP A 172 -11.13 -14.55 -3.48
C TRP A 172 -11.09 -15.71 -2.49
N GLU A 173 -12.25 -16.32 -2.21
CA GLU A 173 -12.35 -17.44 -1.29
C GLU A 173 -11.48 -18.62 -1.74
N ARG A 174 -11.55 -18.99 -3.03
CA ARG A 174 -10.74 -20.08 -3.58
C ARG A 174 -9.24 -19.85 -3.37
N GLU A 175 -8.72 -18.66 -3.74
CA GLU A 175 -7.29 -18.39 -3.60
C GLU A 175 -6.83 -18.34 -2.13
N CYS A 176 -7.69 -17.83 -1.23
CA CYS A 176 -7.40 -17.86 0.20
C CYS A 176 -7.36 -19.28 0.75
N ARG A 177 -8.36 -20.12 0.46
CA ARG A 177 -8.41 -21.52 0.91
C ARG A 177 -7.19 -22.30 0.46
N MET A 178 -6.74 -22.12 -0.79
CA MET A 178 -5.51 -22.74 -1.28
C MET A 178 -4.25 -22.35 -0.49
N LEU A 179 -4.18 -21.13 0.04
CA LEU A 179 -3.07 -20.71 0.89
C LEU A 179 -3.21 -21.25 2.32
N LEU A 180 -4.43 -21.27 2.86
CA LEU A 180 -4.71 -21.84 4.18
C LEU A 180 -4.39 -23.35 4.22
N ASP A 181 -4.82 -24.09 3.19
CA ASP A 181 -4.52 -25.52 3.04
C ASP A 181 -3.02 -25.79 2.89
N ALA A 182 -2.27 -24.83 2.32
CA ALA A 182 -0.82 -24.87 2.24
C ALA A 182 -0.10 -24.46 3.56
N GLY A 183 -0.86 -24.07 4.59
CA GLY A 183 -0.38 -23.77 5.94
C GLY A 183 -0.27 -22.29 6.28
N ALA A 184 -0.88 -21.39 5.50
CA ALA A 184 -0.93 -19.98 5.87
C ALA A 184 -1.85 -19.79 7.09
N ASP A 185 -1.39 -19.01 8.06
CA ASP A 185 -2.15 -18.63 9.26
C ASP A 185 -2.52 -17.14 9.27
N VAL A 186 -2.10 -16.38 8.25
CA VAL A 186 -2.48 -14.97 8.01
C VAL A 186 -2.65 -14.75 6.50
N ILE A 187 -3.74 -14.12 6.10
CA ILE A 187 -3.99 -13.74 4.70
C ILE A 187 -3.71 -12.26 4.49
N VAL A 188 -2.90 -11.95 3.48
CA VAL A 188 -2.53 -10.59 3.07
C VAL A 188 -3.09 -10.31 1.68
N PRO A 189 -4.18 -9.52 1.56
CA PRO A 189 -4.60 -8.99 0.27
C PRO A 189 -3.52 -8.03 -0.27
N ALA A 190 -2.88 -8.38 -1.38
CA ALA A 190 -1.73 -7.67 -1.92
C ALA A 190 -2.13 -6.47 -2.81
N GLY A 191 -2.86 -5.51 -2.23
CA GLY A 191 -3.34 -4.30 -2.91
C GLY A 191 -4.35 -3.50 -2.09
N GLY A 192 -4.38 -2.17 -2.24
CA GLY A 192 -5.37 -1.33 -1.54
C GLY A 192 -6.82 -1.66 -1.88
N LEU A 193 -7.08 -2.00 -3.16
CA LEU A 193 -8.40 -2.44 -3.64
C LEU A 193 -8.89 -3.70 -2.91
N PRO A 194 -8.19 -4.85 -2.93
CA PRO A 194 -8.64 -6.03 -2.20
C PRO A 194 -8.62 -5.86 -0.68
N MET A 195 -7.74 -5.02 -0.11
CA MET A 195 -7.81 -4.71 1.33
C MET A 195 -9.11 -3.99 1.70
N MET A 196 -9.53 -2.99 0.93
CA MET A 196 -10.79 -2.31 1.20
C MET A 196 -12.02 -3.17 0.90
N LEU A 197 -11.92 -4.10 -0.05
CA LEU A 197 -13.04 -4.97 -0.40
C LEU A 197 -13.23 -6.13 0.59
N TYR A 198 -12.14 -6.74 1.07
CA TYR A 198 -12.19 -7.97 1.85
C TYR A 198 -11.77 -7.83 3.32
N ALA A 199 -11.11 -6.72 3.68
CA ALA A 199 -10.54 -6.52 5.02
C ALA A 199 -11.00 -5.22 5.71
N ALA A 200 -11.87 -4.42 5.09
CA ALA A 200 -12.35 -3.18 5.70
C ALA A 200 -13.23 -3.40 6.94
N GLN A 201 -13.92 -4.55 7.01
CA GLN A 201 -14.79 -4.86 8.13
C GLN A 201 -13.98 -5.30 9.37
N PRO A 202 -14.29 -4.78 10.58
CA PRO A 202 -13.66 -5.25 11.80
C PRO A 202 -13.81 -6.77 11.97
N GLY A 203 -12.72 -7.45 12.32
CA GLY A 203 -12.71 -8.90 12.53
C GLY A 203 -12.69 -9.74 11.25
N ALA A 204 -12.41 -9.15 10.08
CA ALA A 204 -12.24 -9.92 8.84
C ALA A 204 -11.22 -11.05 9.02
N ASN A 205 -11.68 -12.29 8.87
CA ASN A 205 -10.88 -13.50 8.99
C ASN A 205 -11.47 -14.61 8.10
N MET A 206 -10.67 -15.64 7.81
CA MET A 206 -11.11 -16.87 7.15
C MET A 206 -10.60 -18.06 7.95
N ASP A 207 -11.52 -18.87 8.46
CA ASP A 207 -11.21 -20.05 9.27
C ASP A 207 -10.27 -19.73 10.46
N GLY A 208 -10.44 -18.55 11.06
CA GLY A 208 -9.62 -18.04 12.17
C GLY A 208 -8.34 -17.30 11.75
N ALA A 209 -7.91 -17.41 10.49
CA ALA A 209 -6.77 -16.66 9.98
C ALA A 209 -7.17 -15.19 9.70
N PRO A 210 -6.52 -14.18 10.32
CA PRO A 210 -6.86 -12.79 10.07
C PRO A 210 -6.56 -12.39 8.62
N ILE A 211 -7.46 -11.60 8.04
CA ILE A 211 -7.26 -10.94 6.74
C ILE A 211 -6.77 -9.52 7.01
N VAL A 212 -5.51 -9.24 6.67
CA VAL A 212 -4.85 -7.99 7.09
C VAL A 212 -5.31 -6.82 6.23
N ASN A 213 -5.89 -5.80 6.86
CA ASN A 213 -6.15 -4.52 6.20
C ASN A 213 -4.94 -3.57 6.30
N GLY A 214 -4.09 -3.62 5.28
CA GLY A 214 -2.93 -2.74 5.18
C GLY A 214 -3.26 -1.26 5.09
N ILE A 215 -4.45 -0.85 4.63
CA ILE A 215 -4.85 0.57 4.59
C ILE A 215 -5.05 1.11 6.00
N THR A 216 -5.73 0.34 6.87
CA THR A 216 -5.85 0.71 8.29
C THR A 216 -4.49 0.75 8.95
N LEU A 217 -3.70 -0.30 8.71
CA LEU A 217 -2.39 -0.46 9.32
C LEU A 217 -1.42 0.66 8.91
N ILE A 218 -1.31 1.03 7.63
CA ILE A 218 -0.37 2.05 7.18
C ILE A 218 -0.72 3.43 7.72
N ALA A 219 -2.02 3.73 7.91
CA ALA A 219 -2.45 4.96 8.57
C ALA A 219 -1.94 5.00 10.02
N LYS A 220 -2.15 3.93 10.78
CA LYS A 220 -1.65 3.82 12.17
C LYS A 220 -0.13 3.80 12.26
N ALA A 221 0.54 3.14 11.32
CA ALA A 221 1.99 3.15 11.23
C ALA A 221 2.54 4.54 10.93
N ALA A 222 1.86 5.34 10.11
CA ALA A 222 2.24 6.73 9.85
C ALA A 222 2.10 7.61 11.10
N GLU A 223 1.01 7.48 11.85
CA GLU A 223 0.84 8.16 13.14
C GLU A 223 1.95 7.80 14.13
N MET A 224 2.25 6.50 14.24
CA MET A 224 3.35 6.00 15.07
C MET A 224 4.69 6.57 14.60
N ALA A 225 4.99 6.57 13.31
CA ALA A 225 6.25 7.10 12.77
C ALA A 225 6.42 8.60 13.06
N ILE A 226 5.34 9.39 12.94
CA ILE A 226 5.35 10.81 13.31
C ILE A 226 5.64 10.98 14.81
N LYS A 227 4.93 10.24 15.66
CA LYS A 227 5.12 10.28 17.12
C LYS A 227 6.55 9.88 17.51
N LEU A 228 7.07 8.78 16.95
CA LEU A 228 8.45 8.32 17.20
C LEU A 228 9.49 9.34 16.76
N ARG A 229 9.31 9.96 15.59
CA ARG A 229 10.20 11.04 15.12
C ARG A 229 10.21 12.22 16.08
N LYS A 230 9.05 12.61 16.63
CA LYS A 230 8.95 13.69 17.62
C LYS A 230 9.58 13.34 18.95
N LEU A 231 9.39 12.11 19.41
CA LEU A 231 9.87 11.66 20.73
C LEU A 231 11.37 11.35 20.73
N SER A 232 11.91 10.76 19.66
CA SER A 232 13.26 10.22 19.62
C SER A 232 14.18 10.87 18.58
N GLY A 233 13.63 11.72 17.70
CA GLY A 233 14.38 12.24 16.55
C GLY A 233 14.63 11.21 15.45
N THR A 234 14.18 9.96 15.62
CA THR A 234 14.41 8.89 14.63
C THR A 234 13.70 9.22 13.31
N GLY A 235 14.48 9.25 12.23
CA GLY A 235 14.01 9.52 10.88
C GLY A 235 14.53 8.49 9.87
N VAL A 236 14.36 8.80 8.58
CA VAL A 236 14.91 7.97 7.50
C VAL A 236 16.44 7.91 7.60
N SER A 237 17.01 6.71 7.57
CA SER A 237 18.47 6.52 7.62
C SER A 237 19.16 7.11 6.40
N ARG A 238 20.09 8.05 6.60
CA ARG A 238 20.89 8.65 5.51
C ARG A 238 22.22 7.98 5.25
N ARG A 239 22.47 6.83 5.88
CA ARG A 239 23.79 6.18 5.83
C ARG A 239 24.05 5.42 4.52
N SER A 240 23.01 4.92 3.86
CA SER A 240 23.14 4.03 2.69
C SER A 240 22.03 4.30 1.68
N ASN A 241 21.21 3.32 1.30
CA ASN A 241 20.22 3.40 0.21
C ASN A 241 19.22 4.57 0.26
N PHE A 242 19.04 5.24 1.40
CA PHE A 242 18.18 6.43 1.49
C PHE A 242 18.97 7.72 1.76
N ALA A 243 20.27 7.75 1.47
CA ALA A 243 21.04 8.98 1.40
C ALA A 243 20.36 9.96 0.42
N LYS A 244 20.43 11.27 0.72
CA LYS A 244 19.87 12.29 -0.16
C LYS A 244 20.58 12.22 -1.53
N PRO A 245 19.84 12.32 -2.65
CA PRO A 245 20.48 12.41 -3.95
C PRO A 245 21.26 13.72 -4.08
N PRO A 246 22.34 13.76 -4.87
CA PRO A 246 22.94 15.00 -5.33
C PRO A 246 21.90 15.89 -6.02
N GLU A 247 22.05 17.21 -5.91
CA GLU A 247 21.12 18.18 -6.51
C GLU A 247 21.00 18.01 -8.03
N THR A 248 22.11 17.69 -8.71
CA THR A 248 22.15 17.40 -10.15
C THR A 248 21.24 16.23 -10.51
N SER A 249 21.40 15.09 -9.83
CA SER A 249 20.59 13.89 -10.08
C SER A 249 19.11 14.12 -9.79
N LEU A 250 18.79 14.88 -8.73
CA LEU A 250 17.42 15.21 -8.40
C LEU A 250 16.78 16.11 -9.48
N ARG A 251 17.53 17.12 -9.95
CA ARG A 251 17.06 18.00 -11.04
C ARG A 251 16.82 17.22 -12.32
N GLU A 252 17.77 16.38 -12.74
CA GLU A 252 17.64 15.54 -13.94
C GLU A 252 16.41 14.62 -13.87
N PHE A 253 16.15 13.99 -12.72
CA PHE A 253 14.97 13.15 -12.50
C PHE A 253 13.65 13.93 -12.67
N LEU A 254 13.62 15.18 -12.19
CA LEU A 254 12.43 16.04 -12.28
C LEU A 254 12.20 16.56 -13.69
N GLU A 255 13.27 16.91 -14.42
CA GLU A 255 13.22 17.57 -15.72
C GLU A 255 13.14 16.60 -16.91
N HIS A 256 13.67 15.38 -16.80
CA HIS A 256 13.88 14.48 -17.95
C HIS A 256 13.17 13.12 -17.89
N GLY A 257 12.28 12.90 -16.92
CA GLY A 257 11.51 11.65 -16.80
C GLY A 257 10.03 11.77 -17.15
#